data_AF-A0A125RB85-F1
#
_entry.id   AF-A0A125RB85-F1
#
_cell.length_a   1.000
_cell.length_b   1.000
_cell.length_c   1.000
_cell.angle_alpha   90.00
_cell.angle_beta   90.00
_cell.angle_gamma   90.00
#
_symmetry.space_group_name_H-M   'P 1'
#
loop_
_entity.id
_entity.type
_entity.pdbx_description
1 polymer ?
#
loop_
_entity_poly.entity_id
_entity_poly.type
_entity_poly.pdbx_seq_one_letter_code
_entity_poly.pdbx_strand_id
1 'polypeptide(L)'
;MISINSQEIRYFYRNIVKTGDVYRVKYNNKDYGEFSKLSDALYERDALFFCNFDYDLLVECDLENKYENMELPPFPERRPKGRIKGTKVNKKEREGEILFNHKLRKFYIQKSDEIIGYYDTMTEAFYYKKLLMDNQWDKSVLKTNITERLDVYIIIDPTKEYKVQLNYCPKCKNKLKIGEKECPSCGINIEEYLFKK
;
A
#
# COMPACT_ATOMS: atom_id res chain seq x y z
N MET A 1 -34.83 10.39 -18.59
CA MET A 1 -33.58 11.16 -18.60
C MET A 1 -32.94 11.03 -17.23
N ILE A 2 -31.94 10.16 -17.09
CA ILE A 2 -31.17 10.05 -15.84
C ILE A 2 -30.22 11.25 -15.84
N SER A 3 -30.49 12.24 -14.99
CA SER A 3 -29.59 13.37 -14.79
C SER A 3 -28.38 12.88 -13.99
N ILE A 4 -27.40 12.26 -14.65
CA ILE A 4 -26.18 11.82 -13.99
C ILE A 4 -25.48 13.06 -13.45
N ASN A 5 -25.20 13.07 -12.14
CA ASN A 5 -24.58 14.21 -11.49
C ASN A 5 -23.18 14.42 -12.10
N SER A 6 -22.81 15.67 -12.38
CA SER A 6 -21.48 16.03 -12.90
C SER A 6 -20.32 15.46 -12.05
N GLN A 7 -20.55 15.16 -10.77
CA GLN A 7 -19.58 14.51 -9.89
C GLN A 7 -19.39 13.01 -10.20
N GLU A 8 -20.47 12.27 -10.45
CA GLU A 8 -20.42 10.84 -10.77
C GLU A 8 -19.69 10.62 -12.10
N ILE A 9 -19.97 11.46 -13.10
CA ILE A 9 -19.25 11.46 -14.39
C ILE A 9 -17.75 11.73 -14.18
N ARG A 10 -17.39 12.66 -13.27
CA ARG A 10 -15.99 12.95 -12.95
C ARG A 10 -15.27 11.79 -12.29
N TYR A 11 -15.93 11.08 -11.38
CA TYR A 11 -15.37 9.86 -10.78
C TYR A 11 -15.25 8.75 -11.81
N PHE A 12 -16.26 8.59 -12.66
CA PHE A 12 -16.29 7.57 -13.70
C PHE A 12 -15.17 7.73 -14.74
N TYR A 13 -14.74 8.95 -15.06
CA TYR A 13 -13.60 9.22 -15.96
C TYR A 13 -12.31 9.61 -15.24
N ARG A 14 -12.18 9.29 -13.95
CA ARG A 14 -10.98 9.61 -13.18
C ARG A 14 -9.74 8.99 -13.84
N ASN A 15 -8.63 9.72 -13.80
CA ASN A 15 -7.33 9.34 -14.38
C ASN A 15 -7.34 9.11 -15.91
N ILE A 16 -8.44 9.41 -16.61
CA ILE A 16 -8.48 9.39 -18.07
C ILE A 16 -8.43 10.84 -18.57
N VAL A 17 -7.59 11.08 -19.58
CA VAL A 17 -7.41 12.38 -20.21
C VAL A 17 -7.61 12.23 -21.70
N LYS A 18 -8.59 12.96 -22.26
CA LYS A 18 -8.74 13.08 -23.70
C LYS A 18 -7.77 14.13 -24.24
N THR A 19 -6.96 13.75 -25.22
CA THR A 19 -5.99 14.64 -25.91
C THR A 19 -6.23 14.51 -27.41
N GLY A 20 -6.92 15.47 -28.03
CA GLY A 20 -7.40 15.33 -29.41
C GLY A 20 -8.41 14.17 -29.52
N ASP A 21 -8.12 13.21 -30.39
CA ASP A 21 -8.98 12.05 -30.65
C ASP A 21 -8.63 10.80 -29.82
N VAL A 22 -7.60 10.88 -28.97
CA VAL A 22 -7.12 9.75 -28.16
C VAL A 22 -7.37 9.96 -26.67
N TYR A 23 -7.50 8.86 -25.95
CA TYR A 23 -7.69 8.78 -24.50
C TYR A 23 -6.43 8.22 -23.84
N ARG A 24 -5.94 8.90 -22.79
CA ARG A 24 -4.74 8.49 -22.06
C ARG A 24 -5.02 8.24 -20.59
N VAL A 25 -4.41 7.19 -20.04
CA VAL A 25 -4.50 6.88 -18.61
C VAL A 25 -3.32 7.51 -17.88
N LYS A 26 -3.59 8.45 -16.97
CA LYS A 26 -2.57 9.18 -16.20
C LYS A 26 -2.76 9.07 -14.70
N TYR A 27 -1.70 8.67 -14.00
CA TYR A 27 -1.67 8.60 -12.55
C TYR A 27 -0.32 9.08 -12.01
N ASN A 28 -0.32 9.90 -10.96
CA ASN A 28 0.90 10.48 -10.35
C ASN A 28 1.90 11.09 -11.36
N ASN A 29 1.38 11.83 -12.35
CA ASN A 29 2.14 12.44 -13.46
C ASN A 29 2.84 11.45 -14.42
N LYS A 30 2.61 10.14 -14.28
CA LYS A 30 3.03 9.12 -15.24
C LYS A 30 1.91 8.84 -16.24
N ASP A 31 2.31 8.53 -17.47
CA ASP A 31 1.43 8.11 -18.56
C ASP A 31 1.49 6.58 -18.64
N TYR A 32 0.33 5.92 -18.63
CA TYR A 32 0.23 4.46 -18.56
C TYR A 32 -0.27 3.83 -19.86
N GLY A 33 -0.73 4.62 -20.82
CA GLY A 33 -1.16 4.12 -22.12
C GLY A 33 -1.99 5.14 -22.90
N GLU A 34 -2.03 4.95 -24.21
CA GLU A 34 -2.84 5.72 -25.16
C GLU A 34 -3.79 4.80 -25.90
N PHE A 35 -5.06 5.19 -25.97
CA PHE A 35 -6.14 4.37 -26.49
C PHE A 35 -7.01 5.19 -27.44
N SER A 36 -7.41 4.60 -28.56
CA SER A 36 -8.35 5.21 -29.51
C SER A 36 -9.79 5.12 -29.02
N LYS A 37 -10.15 4.02 -28.35
CA LYS A 37 -11.48 3.80 -27.77
C LYS A 37 -11.52 4.17 -26.29
N LEU A 38 -12.64 4.77 -25.87
CA LEU A 38 -12.87 5.14 -24.47
C LEU A 38 -13.12 3.91 -23.57
N SER A 39 -13.75 2.87 -24.10
CA SER A 39 -13.95 1.58 -23.42
C SER A 39 -12.63 0.98 -22.97
N ASP A 40 -11.64 0.96 -23.87
CA ASP A 40 -10.35 0.32 -23.66
C ASP A 40 -9.53 1.10 -22.62
N ALA A 41 -9.59 2.44 -22.68
CA ALA A 41 -8.98 3.30 -21.66
C ALA A 41 -9.59 3.09 -20.26
N LEU A 42 -10.91 2.85 -20.17
CA LEU A 42 -11.60 2.57 -18.90
C LEU A 42 -11.23 1.19 -18.36
N TYR A 43 -11.16 0.20 -19.25
CA TYR A 43 -10.71 -1.14 -18.92
C TYR A 43 -9.29 -1.14 -18.36
N GLU A 44 -8.34 -0.56 -19.11
CA GLU A 44 -6.93 -0.52 -18.72
C GLU A 44 -6.75 0.19 -17.38
N ARG A 45 -7.47 1.29 -17.18
CA ARG A 45 -7.43 2.02 -15.92
C ARG A 45 -7.89 1.14 -14.76
N ASP A 46 -8.98 0.40 -14.91
CA ASP A 46 -9.48 -0.48 -13.86
C ASP A 46 -8.52 -1.64 -13.58
N ALA A 47 -7.92 -2.23 -14.62
CA ALA A 47 -6.88 -3.26 -14.50
C ALA A 47 -5.64 -2.71 -13.76
N LEU A 48 -5.18 -1.50 -14.12
CA LEU A 48 -4.10 -0.80 -13.41
C LEU A 48 -4.43 -0.54 -11.95
N PHE A 49 -5.68 -0.16 -11.63
CA PHE A 49 -6.09 0.00 -10.24
C PHE A 49 -6.09 -1.33 -9.47
N PHE A 50 -6.54 -2.41 -10.11
CA PHE A 50 -6.54 -3.75 -9.53
C PHE A 50 -5.11 -4.23 -9.24
N CYS A 51 -4.20 -4.00 -10.17
CA CYS A 51 -2.78 -4.35 -10.06
C CYS A 51 -1.95 -3.31 -9.28
N ASN A 52 -2.57 -2.35 -8.59
CA ASN A 52 -1.88 -1.28 -7.84
C ASN A 52 -0.85 -0.48 -8.66
N PHE A 53 -1.08 -0.32 -9.97
CA PHE A 53 -0.18 0.32 -10.93
C PHE A 53 1.19 -0.37 -11.06
N ASP A 54 1.26 -1.67 -10.76
CA ASP A 54 2.38 -2.54 -11.05
C ASP A 54 2.23 -3.15 -12.44
N TYR A 55 3.23 -2.92 -13.31
CA TYR A 55 3.19 -3.38 -14.70
C TYR A 55 3.40 -4.90 -14.80
N ASP A 56 4.19 -5.48 -13.91
CA ASP A 56 4.47 -6.93 -13.96
C ASP A 56 3.18 -7.72 -13.68
N LEU A 57 2.34 -7.23 -12.76
CA LEU A 57 1.03 -7.80 -12.46
C LEU A 57 -0.04 -7.47 -13.52
N LEU A 58 0.12 -6.38 -14.27
CA LEU A 58 -0.82 -5.99 -15.33
C LEU A 58 -0.76 -6.95 -16.52
N VAL A 59 0.44 -7.41 -16.87
CA VAL A 59 0.66 -8.33 -18.00
C VAL A 59 -0.03 -9.68 -17.78
N GLU A 60 -0.23 -10.07 -16.52
CA GLU A 60 -0.90 -11.32 -16.12
C GLU A 60 -2.43 -11.16 -15.97
N CYS A 61 -2.97 -9.97 -16.23
CA CYS A 61 -4.36 -9.63 -15.94
C CYS A 61 -5.31 -9.91 -17.12
N ASP A 62 -5.91 -11.10 -17.15
CA ASP A 62 -6.96 -11.47 -18.09
C ASP A 62 -8.37 -11.10 -17.56
N LEU A 63 -8.69 -9.80 -17.57
CA LEU A 63 -10.04 -9.32 -17.23
C LEU A 63 -10.86 -9.11 -18.52
N GLU A 64 -12.16 -9.39 -18.46
CA GLU A 64 -13.06 -9.06 -19.58
C GLU A 64 -13.37 -7.55 -19.61
N ASN A 65 -13.39 -6.97 -20.81
CA ASN A 65 -13.75 -5.56 -21.00
C ASN A 65 -15.26 -5.34 -20.86
N LYS A 66 -15.71 -5.14 -19.62
CA LYS A 66 -17.10 -4.82 -19.28
C LYS A 66 -17.67 -3.55 -19.94
N TYR A 67 -16.82 -2.69 -20.52
CA TYR A 67 -17.22 -1.41 -21.10
C TYR A 67 -17.45 -1.48 -22.62
N GLU A 68 -17.11 -2.58 -23.28
CA GLU A 68 -17.11 -2.66 -24.75
C GLU A 68 -18.52 -2.58 -25.36
N ASN A 69 -19.52 -3.16 -24.68
CA ASN A 69 -20.92 -3.17 -25.12
C ASN A 69 -21.83 -2.24 -24.31
N MET A 70 -21.27 -1.40 -23.45
CA MET A 70 -22.04 -0.53 -22.55
C MET A 70 -22.21 0.88 -23.14
N GLU A 71 -23.41 1.45 -23.03
CA GLU A 71 -23.61 2.88 -23.31
C GLU A 71 -22.90 3.73 -22.25
N LEU A 72 -21.73 4.28 -22.61
CA LEU A 72 -20.93 5.08 -21.70
C LEU A 72 -21.52 6.50 -21.57
N PRO A 73 -21.44 7.11 -20.37
CA PRO A 73 -21.82 8.51 -20.21
C PRO A 73 -21.00 9.44 -21.12
N PRO A 74 -21.46 10.66 -21.42
CA PRO A 74 -20.69 11.58 -22.24
C PRO A 74 -19.39 11.98 -21.52
N PHE A 75 -18.27 11.91 -22.24
CA PHE A 75 -16.97 12.35 -21.70
C PHE A 75 -17.01 13.87 -21.48
N PRO A 76 -16.57 14.39 -20.31
CA PRO A 76 -16.69 15.81 -20.00
C PRO A 76 -15.84 16.67 -20.94
N GLU A 77 -16.47 17.65 -21.61
CA GLU A 77 -15.83 18.55 -22.60
C GLU A 77 -14.69 19.40 -22.01
N ARG A 78 -14.85 19.81 -20.75
CA ARG A 78 -13.81 20.54 -20.01
C ARG A 78 -13.37 19.68 -18.85
N ARG A 79 -12.08 19.34 -18.82
CA ARG A 79 -11.47 18.80 -17.60
C ARG A 79 -11.67 19.84 -16.49
N PRO A 80 -12.42 19.55 -15.42
CA PRO A 80 -12.55 20.49 -14.32
C PRO A 80 -11.15 20.73 -13.74
N LYS A 81 -10.67 21.99 -13.80
CA LYS A 81 -9.40 22.38 -13.21
C LYS A 81 -9.53 22.27 -11.69
N GLY A 82 -8.89 21.26 -11.13
CA GLY A 82 -8.82 21.04 -9.70
C GLY A 82 -8.47 19.58 -9.40
N ARG A 83 -7.84 19.35 -8.24
CA ARG A 83 -8.01 18.05 -7.56
C ARG A 83 -9.51 17.75 -7.60
N ILE A 84 -9.90 16.51 -7.92
CA ILE A 84 -11.14 15.99 -7.36
C ILE A 84 -10.93 16.25 -5.87
N LYS A 85 -11.58 17.29 -5.33
CA LYS A 85 -11.83 17.34 -3.90
C LYS A 85 -12.72 16.13 -3.73
N GLY A 86 -12.10 14.97 -3.56
CA GLY A 86 -12.73 13.97 -2.75
C GLY A 86 -13.14 14.74 -1.52
N THR A 87 -14.32 14.41 -0.99
CA THR A 87 -14.41 14.19 0.44
C THR A 87 -12.99 13.97 0.93
N LYS A 88 -12.42 14.91 1.70
CA LYS A 88 -11.23 14.60 2.48
C LYS A 88 -11.73 13.42 3.29
N VAL A 89 -11.55 12.21 2.78
CA VAL A 89 -11.74 11.01 3.55
C VAL A 89 -10.66 11.24 4.56
N ASN A 90 -11.07 11.74 5.73
CA ASN A 90 -10.15 12.06 6.79
C ASN A 90 -9.56 10.69 7.12
N LYS A 91 -8.42 10.37 6.50
CA LYS A 91 -7.69 9.14 6.76
C LYS A 91 -7.44 9.04 8.25
N LYS A 92 -7.25 10.18 8.91
CA LYS A 92 -7.25 10.35 10.36
C LYS A 92 -8.52 9.84 11.06
N GLU A 93 -9.71 10.16 10.56
CA GLU A 93 -10.99 9.70 11.14
C GLU A 93 -11.27 8.22 10.83
N ARG A 94 -10.89 7.73 9.64
CA ARG A 94 -11.14 6.34 9.22
C ARG A 94 -10.11 5.35 9.76
N GLU A 95 -8.83 5.66 9.57
CA GLU A 95 -7.70 4.79 9.85
C GLU A 95 -7.05 5.09 11.20
N GLY A 96 -7.34 6.22 11.85
CA GLY A 96 -6.67 6.63 13.08
C GLY A 96 -5.17 6.90 12.90
N GLU A 97 -4.53 7.47 13.91
CA GLU A 97 -3.12 7.83 13.91
C GLU A 97 -2.38 7.16 15.06
N ILE A 98 -1.11 6.83 14.84
CA ILE A 98 -0.18 6.44 15.91
C ILE A 98 0.68 7.65 16.19
N LEU A 99 0.66 8.09 17.44
CA LEU A 99 1.42 9.24 17.91
C LEU A 99 2.30 8.81 19.07
N PHE A 100 3.33 9.60 19.36
CA PHE A 100 4.25 9.32 20.46
C PHE A 100 4.06 10.34 21.58
N ASN A 101 3.83 9.86 22.80
CA ASN A 101 3.74 10.71 23.98
C ASN A 101 5.12 10.83 24.62
N HIS A 102 5.76 11.99 24.45
CA HIS A 102 7.09 12.25 25.01
C HIS A 102 7.15 12.22 26.54
N LYS A 103 6.06 12.51 27.25
CA LYS A 103 6.02 12.47 28.73
C LYS A 103 6.02 11.04 29.26
N LEU A 104 5.22 10.17 28.63
CA LEU A 104 5.09 8.76 29.01
C LEU A 104 6.11 7.86 28.33
N ARG A 105 6.81 8.36 27.30
CA ARG A 105 7.71 7.60 26.41
C ARG A 105 7.04 6.38 25.77
N LYS A 106 5.75 6.49 25.46
CA LYS A 106 4.92 5.42 24.87
C LYS A 106 4.26 5.89 23.59
N PHE A 107 4.04 4.96 22.66
CA PHE A 107 3.21 5.16 21.49
C PHE A 107 1.73 5.04 21.88
N TYR A 108 0.86 5.79 21.23
CA TYR A 108 -0.58 5.68 21.45
C TYR A 108 -1.35 5.75 20.15
N ILE A 109 -2.48 5.04 20.11
CA ILE A 109 -3.40 5.06 18.98
C ILE A 109 -4.48 6.09 19.29
N GLN A 110 -4.64 7.08 18.41
CA GLN A 110 -5.69 8.09 18.47
C GLN A 110 -6.63 7.93 17.28
N LYS A 111 -7.94 7.90 17.53
CA LYS A 111 -8.95 8.02 16.49
C LYS A 111 -9.85 9.20 16.83
N SER A 112 -9.92 10.16 15.93
CA SER A 112 -10.57 11.45 16.20
C SER A 112 -9.98 12.09 17.47
N ASP A 113 -10.75 12.25 18.54
CA ASP A 113 -10.28 12.84 19.80
C ASP A 113 -10.05 11.80 20.92
N GLU A 114 -10.28 10.50 20.65
CA GLU A 114 -10.13 9.45 21.65
C GLU A 114 -8.78 8.74 21.54
N ILE A 115 -8.12 8.60 22.69
CA ILE A 115 -6.93 7.75 22.86
C ILE A 115 -7.40 6.36 23.25
N ILE A 116 -7.05 5.35 22.44
CA ILE A 116 -7.54 3.98 22.61
C ILE A 116 -6.61 3.16 23.52
N GLY A 117 -5.30 3.41 23.47
CA GLY A 117 -4.33 2.68 24.27
C GLY A 117 -2.91 3.22 24.14
N TYR A 118 -2.05 2.84 25.10
CA TYR A 118 -0.62 3.15 25.12
C TYR A 118 0.20 1.85 24.98
N TYR A 119 1.26 1.92 24.19
CA TYR A 119 2.09 0.79 23.79
C TYR A 119 3.57 1.17 23.88
N ASP A 120 4.43 0.20 24.18
CA ASP A 120 5.84 0.47 24.42
C ASP A 120 6.63 0.61 23.11
N THR A 121 6.17 -0.06 22.05
CA THR A 121 6.81 -0.01 20.71
C THR A 121 5.86 0.44 19.61
N MET A 122 6.41 1.05 18.56
CA MET A 122 5.65 1.44 17.37
C MET A 122 5.01 0.24 16.67
N THR A 123 5.70 -0.90 16.66
CA THR A 123 5.23 -2.17 16.10
C THR A 123 4.03 -2.72 16.84
N GLU A 124 4.06 -2.68 18.17
CA GLU A 124 2.91 -3.08 19.00
C GLU A 124 1.71 -2.18 18.73
N ALA A 125 1.91 -0.85 18.70
CA ALA A 125 0.85 0.10 18.35
C ALA A 125 0.29 -0.15 16.93
N PHE A 126 1.13 -0.51 15.96
CA PHE A 126 0.70 -0.82 14.59
C PHE A 126 -0.13 -2.11 14.52
N TYR A 127 0.28 -3.15 15.24
CA TYR A 127 -0.45 -4.41 15.31
C TYR A 127 -1.87 -4.19 15.84
N TYR A 128 -2.02 -3.51 16.98
CA TYR A 128 -3.33 -3.24 17.56
C TYR A 128 -4.16 -2.26 16.72
N LYS A 129 -3.53 -1.29 16.05
CA LYS A 129 -4.22 -0.42 15.09
C LYS A 129 -4.82 -1.23 13.94
N LYS A 130 -4.05 -2.13 13.35
CA LYS A 130 -4.53 -3.00 12.25
C LYS A 130 -5.71 -3.86 12.72
N LEU A 131 -5.57 -4.47 13.90
CA LEU A 131 -6.61 -5.28 14.52
C LEU A 131 -7.92 -4.49 14.74
N LEU A 132 -7.81 -3.24 15.21
CA LEU A 132 -8.95 -2.34 15.34
C LEU A 132 -9.55 -1.98 13.98
N MET A 133 -8.74 -1.71 12.95
CA MET A 133 -9.23 -1.41 11.60
C MET A 133 -10.01 -2.58 11.00
N ASP A 134 -9.49 -3.80 11.12
CA ASP A 134 -10.10 -5.01 10.58
C ASP A 134 -11.45 -5.31 11.26
N ASN A 135 -11.61 -4.92 12.53
CA ASN A 135 -12.83 -5.12 13.33
C ASN A 135 -13.68 -3.85 13.50
N GLN A 136 -13.65 -2.93 12.52
CA GLN A 136 -14.47 -1.70 12.53
C GLN A 136 -14.32 -0.83 13.79
N TRP A 137 -13.17 -0.89 14.47
CA TRP A 137 -12.82 -0.20 15.71
C TRP A 137 -13.56 -0.66 16.96
N ASP A 138 -14.02 -1.90 16.99
CA ASP A 138 -14.55 -2.46 18.22
C ASP A 138 -13.44 -2.66 19.28
N LYS A 139 -13.57 -1.94 20.41
CA LYS A 139 -12.63 -2.01 21.55
C LYS A 139 -12.71 -3.35 22.27
N SER A 140 -13.80 -4.12 22.10
CA SER A 140 -13.96 -5.45 22.72
C SER A 140 -12.86 -6.41 22.27
N VAL A 141 -12.37 -6.27 21.04
CA VAL A 141 -11.39 -7.15 20.41
C VAL A 141 -10.01 -7.05 21.09
N LEU A 142 -9.70 -5.90 21.69
CA LEU A 142 -8.48 -5.73 22.48
C LEU A 142 -8.51 -6.55 23.78
N LYS A 143 -9.70 -6.85 24.31
CA LYS A 143 -9.87 -7.68 25.50
C LYS A 143 -9.87 -9.17 25.19
N THR A 144 -10.26 -9.57 23.99
CA THR A 144 -10.32 -10.98 23.56
C THR A 144 -8.99 -11.45 22.97
N ASN A 145 -8.26 -10.58 22.26
CA ASN A 145 -6.93 -10.87 21.71
C ASN A 145 -5.83 -10.45 22.70
N ILE A 146 -5.83 -11.08 23.88
CA ILE A 146 -4.71 -10.99 24.80
C ILE A 146 -3.54 -11.76 24.16
N THR A 147 -2.69 -11.04 23.45
CA THR A 147 -1.40 -11.57 23.03
C THR A 147 -0.51 -11.71 24.26
N GLU A 148 -0.02 -12.91 24.53
CA GLU A 148 1.02 -13.12 25.55
C GLU A 148 2.19 -12.18 25.24
N ARG A 149 2.47 -11.26 26.17
CA ARG A 149 3.64 -10.39 26.09
C ARG A 149 4.86 -11.19 26.49
N LEU A 150 5.64 -11.60 25.50
CA LEU A 150 6.98 -12.16 25.72
C LEU A 150 7.96 -11.01 25.87
N ASP A 151 8.36 -10.71 27.10
CA ASP A 151 9.43 -9.76 27.37
C ASP A 151 10.78 -10.38 26.98
N VAL A 152 11.21 -10.11 25.75
CA VAL A 152 12.51 -10.54 25.25
C VAL A 152 13.57 -9.52 25.68
N TYR A 153 14.15 -9.71 26.86
CA TYR A 153 15.30 -8.91 27.34
C TYR A 153 16.60 -9.34 26.63
N ILE A 154 16.74 -9.04 25.34
CA ILE A 154 18.05 -9.14 24.67
C ILE A 154 18.74 -7.79 24.82
N ILE A 155 19.54 -7.65 25.88
CA ILE A 155 20.50 -6.55 26.00
C ILE A 155 21.69 -6.92 25.09
N ILE A 156 21.76 -6.27 23.93
CA ILE A 156 22.92 -6.37 23.03
C ILE A 156 24.03 -5.54 23.67
N ASP A 157 25.08 -6.21 24.13
CA ASP A 157 26.29 -5.61 24.70
C ASP A 157 27.12 -5.00 23.56
N PRO A 158 27.20 -3.65 23.45
CA PRO A 158 27.89 -3.00 22.34
C PRO A 158 29.40 -3.27 22.32
N THR A 159 29.98 -3.83 23.39
CA THR A 159 31.41 -4.19 23.46
C THR A 159 31.71 -5.58 22.90
N LYS A 160 30.69 -6.37 22.59
CA LYS A 160 30.84 -7.72 22.04
C LYS A 160 30.61 -7.73 20.54
N GLU A 161 31.51 -8.38 19.81
CA GLU A 161 31.30 -8.69 18.40
C GLU A 161 30.26 -9.82 18.27
N TYR A 162 29.16 -9.52 17.60
CA TYR A 162 28.12 -10.50 17.29
C TYR A 162 28.37 -11.10 15.91
N LYS A 163 28.27 -12.43 15.80
CA LYS A 163 28.33 -13.12 14.51
C LYS A 163 27.12 -12.73 13.67
N VAL A 164 27.33 -11.96 12.61
CA VAL A 164 26.30 -11.67 11.61
C VAL A 164 26.11 -12.91 10.74
N GLN A 165 24.88 -13.45 10.73
CA GLN A 165 24.51 -14.57 9.87
C GLN A 165 23.43 -14.10 8.88
N LEU A 166 23.66 -14.32 7.59
CA LEU A 166 22.67 -14.05 6.56
C LEU A 166 21.75 -15.27 6.41
N ASN A 167 20.46 -15.07 6.70
CA ASN A 167 19.44 -16.09 6.45
C ASN A 167 19.02 -16.16 4.97
N TYR A 168 19.32 -15.12 4.20
CA TYR A 168 18.92 -14.96 2.81
C TYR A 168 20.07 -14.37 1.98
N CYS A 169 20.15 -14.80 0.73
CA CYS A 169 21.11 -14.29 -0.22
C CYS A 169 20.82 -12.81 -0.54
N PRO A 170 21.81 -11.90 -0.44
CA PRO A 170 21.62 -10.48 -0.71
C PRO A 170 21.27 -10.18 -2.17
N LYS A 171 21.69 -11.05 -3.10
CA LYS A 171 21.48 -10.84 -4.54
C LYS A 171 20.17 -11.43 -5.06
N CYS A 172 19.88 -12.69 -4.72
CA CYS A 172 18.71 -13.41 -5.25
C CYS A 172 17.63 -13.71 -4.21
N LYS A 173 17.81 -13.29 -2.95
CA LYS A 173 16.90 -13.54 -1.82
C LYS A 173 16.62 -15.01 -1.52
N ASN A 174 17.37 -15.94 -2.12
CA ASN A 174 17.21 -17.36 -1.84
C ASN A 174 17.61 -17.68 -0.39
N LYS A 175 16.92 -18.62 0.25
CA LYS A 175 17.17 -18.98 1.65
C LYS A 175 18.53 -19.68 1.77
N LEU A 176 19.37 -19.18 2.65
CA LEU A 176 20.70 -19.75 2.92
C LEU A 176 20.61 -20.73 4.10
N LYS A 177 21.28 -21.87 4.00
CA LYS A 177 21.48 -22.76 5.15
C LYS A 177 22.65 -22.27 6.00
N ILE A 178 22.60 -22.61 7.27
CA ILE A 178 23.65 -22.26 8.24
C ILE A 178 24.98 -22.88 7.77
N GLY A 179 25.98 -22.04 7.50
CA GLY A 179 27.32 -22.46 7.07
C GLY A 179 27.53 -22.54 5.56
N GLU A 180 26.55 -22.13 4.73
CA GLU A 180 26.76 -22.03 3.27
C GLU A 180 27.72 -20.87 2.94
N LYS A 181 28.81 -21.21 2.25
CA LYS A 181 29.83 -20.24 1.81
C LYS A 181 29.45 -19.52 0.54
N GLU A 182 28.62 -20.16 -0.29
CA GLU A 182 28.18 -19.63 -1.57
C GLU A 182 26.67 -19.84 -1.71
N CYS A 183 25.98 -18.89 -2.33
CA CYS A 183 24.56 -19.03 -2.58
C CYS A 183 24.33 -20.11 -3.66
N PRO A 184 23.52 -21.15 -3.38
CA PRO A 184 23.24 -22.23 -4.33
C PRO A 184 22.57 -21.78 -5.62
N SER A 185 21.91 -20.61 -5.61
CA SER A 185 21.11 -20.12 -6.74
C SER A 185 21.85 -19.12 -7.61
N CYS A 186 22.65 -18.22 -7.04
CA CYS A 186 23.31 -17.16 -7.81
C CYS A 186 24.84 -17.17 -7.72
N GLY A 187 25.42 -18.16 -7.05
CA GLY A 187 26.88 -18.35 -6.94
C GLY A 187 27.63 -17.22 -6.25
N ILE A 188 26.94 -16.35 -5.49
CA ILE A 188 27.63 -15.28 -4.76
C ILE A 188 28.34 -15.88 -3.55
N ASN A 189 29.60 -15.52 -3.34
CA ASN A 189 30.34 -15.89 -2.14
C ASN A 189 29.88 -15.02 -0.97
N ILE A 190 29.28 -15.66 0.03
CA ILE A 190 28.65 -15.03 1.20
C ILE A 190 29.73 -14.58 2.19
N GLU A 191 30.82 -15.33 2.33
CA GLU A 191 31.96 -14.94 3.16
C GLU A 191 32.57 -13.65 2.59
N GLU A 192 32.83 -13.58 1.28
CA GLU A 192 33.31 -12.33 0.66
C GLU A 192 32.32 -11.18 0.81
N TYR A 193 31.02 -11.43 0.69
CA TYR A 193 30.01 -10.37 0.82
C TYR A 193 29.95 -9.79 2.23
N LEU A 194 30.12 -10.62 3.26
CA LEU A 194 30.13 -10.18 4.66
C LEU A 194 31.41 -9.42 5.05
N PHE A 195 32.54 -9.74 4.42
CA PHE A 195 33.86 -9.17 4.76
C PHE A 195 34.39 -8.13 3.75
N LYS A 196 33.73 -7.92 2.60
CA LYS A 196 34.03 -6.80 1.70
C LYS A 196 33.61 -5.49 2.36
N LYS A 197 34.62 -4.76 2.85
CA LYS A 197 34.55 -3.33 3.14
C LYS A 197 34.46 -2.51 1.86
#